data_AF-A0A957G756-F1
#
_entry.id   AF-A0A957G756-F1
#
_cell.length_a   1.000
_cell.length_b   1.000
_cell.length_c   1.000
_cell.angle_alpha   90.00
_cell.angle_beta   90.00
_cell.angle_gamma   90.00
#
_symmetry.space_group_name_H-M   'P 1'
#
loop_
_entity.id
_entity.type
_entity.pdbx_description
1 polymer ?
#
loop_
_entity_poly.entity_id
_entity_poly.type
_entity_poly.pdbx_seq_one_letter_code
_entity_poly.pdbx_strand_id
1 'polypeptide(L)'
;MMMPKALYAAFDLVPSPKGASTHITYFTRGLVKAGYKMSLITAGDPNLPLQECYAGADLWRVPSTGDQNFLRRAGVYGQFVLAHLRERADYEIVHVRSIWAGFPLVSHFGAARPFKLLYEVNGLPSIEMKYHYEALEGSPLLDKLREQEAATLHAADAIICPSRVTADYIASLRVPREKITVIPNGVDTSLYHPGPAPAAAAYTLLYTGTLADWQGLDVLVAALPLV
;
A
#
# COMPACT_ATOMS: atom_id res chain seq x y z
N MET A 1 -12.45 -8.20 27.37
CA MET A 1 -12.10 -6.90 26.75
C MET A 1 -12.57 -6.96 25.30
N MET A 2 -13.32 -5.98 24.79
CA MET A 2 -13.75 -6.01 23.39
C MET A 2 -12.53 -5.91 22.46
N MET A 3 -12.49 -6.74 21.41
CA MET A 3 -11.43 -6.69 20.41
C MET A 3 -11.61 -5.44 19.54
N PRO A 4 -10.60 -4.56 19.42
CA PRO A 4 -10.73 -3.35 18.65
C PRO A 4 -10.97 -3.66 17.17
N LYS A 5 -11.91 -2.95 16.56
CA LYS A 5 -12.30 -3.18 15.16
C LYS A 5 -11.54 -2.23 14.26
N ALA A 6 -10.87 -2.79 13.26
CA ALA A 6 -10.08 -2.02 12.30
C ALA A 6 -10.41 -2.38 10.86
N LEU A 7 -10.47 -1.37 9.99
CA LEU A 7 -10.58 -1.52 8.55
C LEU A 7 -9.18 -1.37 7.95
N TYR A 8 -8.79 -2.30 7.10
CA TYR A 8 -7.61 -2.18 6.25
C TYR A 8 -8.05 -2.02 4.79
N ALA A 9 -7.73 -0.89 4.17
CA ALA A 9 -8.14 -0.57 2.80
C ALA A 9 -6.89 -0.47 1.89
N ALA A 10 -6.76 -1.42 0.97
CA ALA A 10 -5.66 -1.52 0.03
C ALA A 10 -6.15 -1.59 -1.42
N PHE A 11 -5.75 -0.66 -2.30
CA PHE A 11 -6.11 -0.70 -3.73
C PHE A 11 -5.19 -1.66 -4.51
N ASP A 12 -5.15 -2.91 -4.09
CA ASP A 12 -4.35 -3.98 -4.65
C ASP A 12 -5.22 -5.20 -4.91
N LEU A 13 -4.82 -6.06 -5.85
CA LEU A 13 -5.47 -7.36 -6.00
C LEU A 13 -4.91 -8.33 -4.94
N VAL A 14 -5.80 -8.91 -4.13
CA VAL A 14 -5.43 -9.87 -3.09
C VAL A 14 -6.31 -11.12 -3.18
N PRO A 15 -5.73 -12.33 -3.26
CA PRO A 15 -4.31 -12.61 -3.47
C PRO A 15 -3.84 -12.29 -4.90
N SER A 16 -2.55 -12.00 -5.07
CA SER A 16 -1.87 -11.92 -6.37
C SER A 16 -0.37 -12.20 -6.21
N PRO A 17 0.38 -12.55 -7.26
CA PRO A 17 1.82 -12.87 -7.18
C PRO A 17 2.70 -11.60 -7.06
N LYS A 18 2.23 -10.57 -6.36
CA LYS A 18 2.92 -9.29 -6.17
C LYS A 18 3.34 -9.12 -4.72
N GLY A 19 4.46 -8.41 -4.51
CA GLY A 19 4.97 -8.10 -3.17
C GLY A 19 3.95 -7.34 -2.31
N ALA A 20 3.19 -6.40 -2.89
CA ALA A 20 2.13 -5.69 -2.18
C ALA A 20 1.05 -6.63 -1.65
N SER A 21 0.60 -7.59 -2.46
CA SER A 21 -0.39 -8.59 -2.07
C SER A 21 0.13 -9.48 -0.94
N THR A 22 1.37 -9.96 -1.06
CA THR A 22 2.04 -10.73 -0.01
C THR A 22 2.10 -9.93 1.29
N HIS A 23 2.54 -8.67 1.23
CA HIS A 23 2.56 -7.80 2.40
C HIS A 23 1.17 -7.69 3.02
N ILE A 24 0.13 -7.34 2.25
CA ILE A 24 -1.24 -7.17 2.77
C ILE A 24 -1.73 -8.44 3.46
N THR A 25 -1.45 -9.62 2.89
CA THR A 25 -1.82 -10.91 3.48
C THR A 25 -1.15 -11.14 4.83
N TYR A 26 0.18 -10.97 4.93
CA TYR A 26 0.90 -11.18 6.18
C TYR A 26 0.60 -10.11 7.22
N PHE A 27 0.44 -8.85 6.80
CA PHE A 27 0.09 -7.74 7.69
C PHE A 27 -1.30 -7.94 8.29
N THR A 28 -2.29 -8.32 7.47
CA THR A 28 -3.65 -8.67 7.93
C THR A 28 -3.61 -9.81 8.94
N ARG A 29 -2.89 -10.90 8.62
CA ARG A 29 -2.72 -12.04 9.53
C ARG A 29 -2.08 -11.63 10.86
N GLY A 30 -1.08 -10.75 10.81
CA GLY A 30 -0.40 -10.22 11.99
C GLY A 30 -1.36 -9.44 12.90
N LEU A 31 -2.16 -8.55 12.33
CA LEU A 31 -3.18 -7.78 13.07
C LEU A 31 -4.26 -8.68 13.69
N VAL A 32 -4.75 -9.67 12.96
CA VAL A 32 -5.71 -10.65 13.51
C VAL A 32 -5.10 -11.42 14.68
N LYS A 33 -3.86 -11.92 14.54
CA LYS A 33 -3.15 -12.60 15.63
C LYS A 33 -2.89 -11.71 16.84
N ALA A 34 -2.71 -10.41 16.63
CA ALA A 34 -2.57 -9.43 17.71
C ALA A 34 -3.91 -9.11 18.42
N GLY A 35 -5.02 -9.70 17.97
CA GLY A 35 -6.33 -9.58 18.62
C GLY A 35 -7.24 -8.49 18.06
N TYR A 36 -6.97 -7.98 16.86
CA TYR A 36 -7.87 -7.04 16.18
C TYR A 36 -8.97 -7.78 15.41
N LYS A 37 -10.19 -7.25 15.42
CA LYS A 37 -11.25 -7.67 14.51
C LYS A 37 -11.11 -6.92 13.18
N MET A 38 -10.55 -7.61 12.19
CA MET A 38 -10.18 -6.99 10.92
C MET A 38 -11.27 -7.12 9.86
N SER A 39 -11.55 -6.00 9.18
CA SER A 39 -12.12 -6.03 7.83
C SER A 39 -11.05 -5.58 6.83
N LEU A 40 -11.03 -6.20 5.67
CA LEU A 40 -10.10 -5.88 4.58
C LEU A 40 -10.92 -5.48 3.34
N ILE A 41 -10.60 -4.36 2.71
CA ILE A 41 -11.19 -3.96 1.42
C ILE A 41 -10.08 -3.90 0.37
N THR A 42 -10.29 -4.59 -0.75
CA THR A 42 -9.30 -4.64 -1.85
C THR A 42 -9.91 -4.39 -3.23
N ALA A 43 -9.06 -4.20 -4.23
CA ALA A 43 -9.51 -4.28 -5.62
C ALA A 43 -10.00 -5.71 -5.92
N GLY A 44 -11.03 -5.83 -6.75
CA GLY A 44 -11.57 -7.12 -7.17
C GLY A 44 -11.09 -7.58 -8.54
N ASP A 45 -11.29 -8.87 -8.77
CA ASP A 45 -11.09 -9.55 -10.05
C ASP A 45 -12.34 -10.42 -10.31
N PRO A 46 -12.85 -10.51 -11.56
CA PRO A 46 -14.05 -11.29 -11.86
C PRO A 46 -13.96 -12.78 -11.48
N ASN A 47 -12.74 -13.32 -11.36
CA ASN A 47 -12.49 -14.71 -11.02
C ASN A 47 -12.35 -14.95 -9.51
N LEU A 48 -12.46 -13.91 -8.68
CA LEU A 48 -12.37 -14.01 -7.22
C LEU A 48 -13.73 -13.70 -6.57
N PRO A 49 -14.04 -14.35 -5.43
CA PRO A 49 -15.27 -14.06 -4.70
C PRO A 49 -15.27 -12.61 -4.21
N LEU A 50 -16.44 -11.96 -4.25
CA LEU A 50 -16.60 -10.59 -3.76
C LEU A 50 -16.41 -10.48 -2.25
N GLN A 51 -16.70 -11.55 -1.50
CA GLN A 51 -16.52 -11.62 -0.06
C GLN A 51 -16.00 -12.99 0.34
N GLU A 52 -15.07 -13.03 1.28
CA GLU A 52 -14.62 -14.28 1.92
C GLU A 52 -13.92 -13.99 3.26
N CYS A 53 -13.70 -15.01 4.07
CA CYS A 53 -12.76 -14.92 5.19
C CYS A 53 -11.34 -15.18 4.66
N TYR A 54 -10.49 -14.15 4.71
CA TYR A 54 -9.13 -14.21 4.18
C TYR A 54 -8.12 -13.76 5.23
N ALA A 55 -7.10 -14.59 5.49
CA ALA A 55 -6.09 -14.34 6.52
C ALA A 55 -6.67 -14.04 7.93
N GLY A 56 -7.89 -14.52 8.19
CA GLY A 56 -8.63 -14.30 9.45
C GLY A 56 -9.42 -12.98 9.50
N ALA A 57 -9.50 -12.23 8.40
CA ALA A 57 -10.28 -11.00 8.27
C ALA A 57 -11.51 -11.19 7.37
N ASP A 58 -12.53 -10.36 7.57
CA ASP A 58 -13.66 -10.24 6.64
C ASP A 58 -13.21 -9.43 5.41
N LEU A 59 -12.93 -10.11 4.30
CA LEU A 59 -12.46 -9.50 3.05
C LEU A 59 -13.63 -9.13 2.14
N TRP A 60 -13.61 -7.90 1.64
CA TRP A 60 -14.52 -7.35 0.64
C TRP A 60 -13.71 -6.90 -0.58
N ARG A 61 -14.08 -7.39 -1.76
CA ARG A 61 -13.49 -6.97 -3.03
C ARG A 61 -14.43 -6.04 -3.76
N VAL A 62 -13.91 -4.90 -4.20
CA VAL A 62 -14.66 -3.97 -5.04
C VAL A 62 -14.93 -4.64 -6.38
N PRO A 63 -16.20 -4.79 -6.82
CA PRO A 63 -16.53 -5.46 -8.08
C PRO A 63 -15.76 -4.85 -9.26
N SER A 64 -15.10 -5.72 -10.03
CA SER A 64 -14.42 -5.29 -11.26
C SER A 64 -15.44 -5.10 -12.38
N THR A 65 -15.47 -3.92 -12.99
CA THR A 65 -16.33 -3.60 -14.13
C THR A 65 -15.68 -3.94 -15.48
N GLY A 66 -14.50 -4.56 -15.48
CA GLY A 66 -13.69 -4.79 -16.68
C GLY A 66 -12.97 -3.53 -17.21
N ASP A 67 -13.15 -2.38 -16.57
CA ASP A 67 -12.52 -1.12 -16.96
C ASP A 67 -11.00 -1.17 -16.79
N GLN A 68 -10.27 -0.96 -17.88
CA GLN A 68 -8.80 -0.96 -17.89
C GLN A 68 -8.21 0.38 -17.41
N ASN A 69 -9.02 1.44 -17.30
CA ASN A 69 -8.58 2.74 -16.82
C ASN A 69 -8.30 2.72 -15.31
N PHE A 70 -7.03 2.88 -14.95
CA PHE A 70 -6.56 2.83 -13.57
C PHE A 70 -7.25 3.86 -12.65
N LEU A 71 -7.35 5.13 -13.08
CA LEU A 71 -7.91 6.21 -12.27
C LEU A 71 -9.42 6.04 -12.05
N ARG A 72 -10.16 5.55 -13.06
CA ARG A 72 -11.59 5.21 -12.88
C ARG A 72 -11.76 4.09 -11.86
N ARG A 73 -10.96 3.02 -11.96
CA ARG A 73 -10.98 1.94 -10.95
C ARG A 73 -10.62 2.45 -9.56
N ALA A 74 -9.61 3.30 -9.43
CA ALA A 74 -9.23 3.91 -8.16
C ALA A 74 -10.35 4.77 -7.57
N GLY A 75 -11.06 5.53 -8.41
CA GLY A 75 -12.23 6.31 -8.03
C GLY A 75 -13.40 5.44 -7.53
N VAL A 76 -13.74 4.38 -8.27
CA VAL A 76 -14.78 3.41 -7.85
C VAL A 76 -14.40 2.74 -6.53
N TYR A 77 -13.15 2.35 -6.38
CA TYR A 77 -12.63 1.77 -5.14
C TYR A 77 -12.76 2.75 -3.96
N GLY A 78 -12.37 4.01 -4.13
CA GLY A 78 -12.51 5.04 -3.09
C GLY A 78 -13.96 5.28 -2.68
N GLN A 79 -14.89 5.30 -3.65
CA GLN A 79 -16.32 5.41 -3.37
C GLN A 79 -16.86 4.22 -2.60
N PHE A 80 -16.41 3.00 -2.93
CA PHE A 80 -16.79 1.79 -2.20
C PHE A 80 -16.33 1.83 -0.75
N VAL A 81 -15.07 2.20 -0.49
CA VAL A 81 -14.53 2.32 0.88
C VAL A 81 -15.30 3.37 1.68
N LEU A 82 -15.61 4.52 1.06
CA LEU A 82 -16.40 5.58 1.68
C LEU A 82 -17.83 5.12 2.02
N ALA A 83 -18.50 4.44 1.09
CA ALA A 83 -19.84 3.90 1.32
C ALA A 83 -19.85 2.88 2.47
N HIS A 84 -18.87 1.98 2.49
CA HIS A 84 -18.71 1.00 3.56
C HIS A 84 -18.59 1.65 4.95
N LEU A 85 -17.78 2.72 5.09
CA LEU A 85 -17.63 3.43 6.36
C LEU A 85 -18.87 4.24 6.76
N ARG A 86 -19.66 4.73 5.79
CA ARG A 86 -20.95 5.39 6.08
C ARG A 86 -21.99 4.41 6.62
N GLU A 87 -21.96 3.17 6.15
CA GLU A 87 -22.89 2.12 6.58
C GLU A 87 -22.44 1.41 7.86
N ARG A 88 -21.12 1.34 8.11
CA ARG A 88 -20.52 0.63 9.25
C ARG A 88 -19.59 1.55 10.04
N ALA A 89 -20.17 2.26 11.01
CA ALA A 89 -19.48 3.30 11.79
C ALA A 89 -18.75 2.79 13.06
N ASP A 90 -18.53 1.48 13.21
CA ASP A 90 -17.96 0.87 14.43
C ASP A 90 -16.45 0.59 14.34
N TYR A 91 -15.75 1.15 13.35
CA TYR A 91 -14.30 1.05 13.26
C TYR A 91 -13.62 2.09 14.15
N GLU A 92 -12.72 1.65 15.02
CA GLU A 92 -11.87 2.56 15.81
C GLU A 92 -10.67 3.06 14.99
N ILE A 93 -10.19 2.21 14.08
CA ILE A 93 -9.03 2.48 13.22
C ILE A 93 -9.41 2.21 11.76
N VAL A 94 -9.11 3.17 10.90
CA VAL A 94 -9.12 3.01 9.45
C VAL A 94 -7.70 3.13 8.94
N HIS A 95 -7.17 2.01 8.48
CA HIS A 95 -5.83 1.87 7.95
C HIS A 95 -5.90 1.88 6.41
N VAL A 96 -5.32 2.89 5.76
CA VAL A 96 -5.28 3.02 4.30
C VAL A 96 -3.86 2.83 3.76
N ARG A 97 -3.70 2.18 2.60
CA ARG A 97 -2.40 2.06 1.90
C ARG A 97 -2.21 3.03 0.73
N SER A 98 -3.23 3.82 0.42
CA SER A 98 -3.20 4.70 -0.75
C SER A 98 -4.15 5.87 -0.59
N ILE A 99 -3.84 6.96 -1.30
CA ILE A 99 -4.73 8.12 -1.42
C ILE A 99 -6.08 7.77 -2.04
N TRP A 100 -6.17 6.66 -2.80
CA TRP A 100 -7.41 6.22 -3.42
C TRP A 100 -8.49 5.88 -2.39
N ALA A 101 -8.10 5.39 -1.21
CA ALA A 101 -8.99 5.32 -0.04
C ALA A 101 -8.85 6.57 0.85
N GLY A 102 -7.62 7.01 1.12
CA GLY A 102 -7.37 8.06 2.11
C GLY A 102 -8.01 9.41 1.77
N PHE A 103 -7.84 9.90 0.54
CA PHE A 103 -8.30 11.22 0.14
C PHE A 103 -9.84 11.34 0.17
N PRO A 104 -10.64 10.43 -0.42
CA PRO A 104 -12.10 10.49 -0.30
C PRO A 104 -12.61 10.52 1.14
N LEU A 105 -11.98 9.76 2.05
CA LEU A 105 -12.35 9.75 3.47
C LEU A 105 -12.03 11.08 4.16
N VAL A 106 -10.84 11.63 3.91
CA VAL A 106 -10.43 12.92 4.45
C VAL A 106 -11.32 14.04 3.92
N SER A 107 -11.63 14.05 2.62
CA SER A 107 -12.52 15.03 2.01
C SER A 107 -13.96 14.95 2.53
N HIS A 108 -14.46 13.75 2.86
CA HIS A 108 -15.83 13.57 3.31
C HIS A 108 -16.01 13.82 4.82
N PHE A 109 -15.18 13.19 5.66
CA PHE A 109 -15.33 13.25 7.12
C PHE A 109 -14.56 14.41 7.77
N GLY A 110 -13.52 14.92 7.09
CA GLY A 110 -12.66 15.98 7.62
C GLY A 110 -11.98 15.62 8.95
N ALA A 111 -11.83 16.62 9.81
CA ALA A 111 -11.20 16.47 11.13
C ALA A 111 -12.12 15.79 12.16
N ALA A 112 -13.45 15.82 11.96
CA ALA A 112 -14.45 15.29 12.89
C ALA A 112 -14.78 13.81 12.63
N ARG A 113 -13.91 13.08 11.95
CA ARG A 113 -14.07 11.65 11.66
C ARG A 113 -14.22 10.83 12.96
N PRO A 114 -15.07 9.79 12.98
CA PRO A 114 -15.31 8.98 14.18
C PRO A 114 -14.24 7.91 14.43
N PHE A 115 -13.16 7.89 13.64
CA PHE A 115 -12.11 6.88 13.67
C PHE A 115 -10.71 7.52 13.59
N LYS A 116 -9.70 6.79 14.05
CA LYS A 116 -8.29 7.13 13.84
C LYS A 116 -7.84 6.69 12.44
N LEU A 117 -7.27 7.62 11.68
CA LEU A 117 -6.75 7.36 10.35
C LEU A 117 -5.26 7.01 10.42
N LEU A 118 -4.93 5.77 10.09
CA LEU A 118 -3.56 5.30 9.89
C LEU A 118 -3.26 5.27 8.39
N TYR A 119 -2.25 6.00 7.94
CA TYR A 119 -1.80 5.95 6.54
C TYR A 119 -0.48 5.18 6.43
N GLU A 120 -0.53 4.03 5.75
CA GLU A 120 0.66 3.31 5.32
C GLU A 120 1.13 3.78 3.95
N VAL A 121 2.33 4.36 3.93
CA VAL A 121 2.98 4.90 2.73
C VAL A 121 4.10 3.97 2.29
N ASN A 122 3.80 3.10 1.32
CA ASN A 122 4.81 2.32 0.61
C ASN A 122 5.29 3.01 -0.66
N GLY A 123 4.46 3.91 -1.18
CA GLY A 123 4.61 4.56 -2.47
C GLY A 123 3.68 5.75 -2.55
N LEU A 124 4.02 6.70 -3.41
CA LEU A 124 3.21 7.88 -3.68
C LEU A 124 2.93 7.95 -5.18
N PRO A 125 1.65 7.93 -5.61
CA PRO A 125 1.28 8.00 -7.01
C PRO A 125 1.93 9.13 -7.81
N SER A 126 2.16 10.30 -7.22
CA SER A 126 2.82 11.44 -7.87
C SER A 126 4.28 11.18 -8.23
N ILE A 127 4.91 10.20 -7.58
CA ILE A 127 6.29 9.75 -7.83
C ILE A 127 6.29 8.51 -8.72
N GLU A 128 5.44 7.53 -8.43
CA GLU A 128 5.49 6.19 -9.04
C GLU A 128 4.80 6.13 -10.40
N MET A 129 3.69 6.86 -10.60
CA MET A 129 2.87 6.68 -11.80
C MET A 129 3.58 7.10 -13.09
N LYS A 130 4.52 8.05 -13.04
CA LYS A 130 5.28 8.47 -14.24
C LYS A 130 6.10 7.34 -14.85
N TYR A 131 6.57 6.39 -14.05
CA TYR A 131 7.31 5.23 -14.52
C TYR A 131 6.42 4.14 -15.13
N HIS A 132 5.11 4.23 -14.93
CA HIS A 132 4.13 3.33 -15.54
C HIS A 132 3.37 3.98 -16.71
N TYR A 133 3.40 5.31 -16.77
CA TYR A 133 2.66 6.12 -17.73
C TYR A 133 3.48 7.35 -18.12
N GLU A 134 4.32 7.21 -19.16
CA GLU A 134 5.17 8.30 -19.67
C GLU A 134 4.37 9.58 -19.98
N ALA A 135 3.14 9.42 -20.47
CA ALA A 135 2.22 10.53 -20.77
C ALA A 135 1.83 11.40 -19.56
N LEU A 136 2.19 11.00 -18.33
CA LEU A 136 1.96 11.79 -17.12
C LEU A 136 3.09 12.75 -16.81
N GLU A 137 4.26 12.62 -17.43
CA GLU A 137 5.36 13.55 -17.18
C GLU A 137 4.97 14.99 -17.58
N GLY A 138 5.12 15.93 -16.65
CA GLY A 138 4.70 17.32 -16.84
C GLY A 138 3.17 17.56 -16.85
N SER A 139 2.36 16.53 -16.60
CA SER A 139 0.90 16.65 -16.61
C SER A 139 0.35 17.35 -15.35
N PRO A 140 -0.69 18.21 -15.47
CA PRO A 140 -1.40 18.79 -14.31
C PRO A 140 -2.02 17.75 -13.37
N LEU A 141 -2.15 16.49 -13.82
CA LEU A 141 -2.61 15.41 -12.97
C LEU A 141 -1.62 15.12 -11.84
N LEU A 142 -0.31 15.21 -12.07
CA LEU A 142 0.69 14.98 -11.03
C LEU A 142 0.56 15.99 -9.89
N ASP A 143 0.24 17.24 -10.20
CA ASP A 143 0.01 18.28 -9.17
C ASP A 143 -1.24 17.97 -8.35
N LYS A 144 -2.32 17.53 -8.99
CA LYS A 144 -3.52 17.06 -8.27
C LYS A 144 -3.23 15.86 -7.38
N LEU A 145 -2.39 14.93 -7.81
CA LEU A 145 -1.99 13.78 -6.98
C LEU A 145 -1.18 14.25 -5.77
N ARG A 146 -0.24 15.18 -5.94
CA ARG A 146 0.53 15.77 -4.82
C ARG A 146 -0.37 16.47 -3.82
N GLU A 147 -1.39 17.20 -4.29
CA GLU A 147 -2.38 17.84 -3.41
C GLU A 147 -3.17 16.80 -2.59
N GLN A 148 -3.60 15.71 -3.23
CA GLN A 148 -4.32 14.62 -2.55
C GLN A 148 -3.44 13.88 -1.54
N GLU A 149 -2.18 13.62 -1.89
CA GLU A 149 -1.16 13.03 -1.01
C GLU A 149 -0.93 13.92 0.20
N ALA A 150 -0.65 15.21 -0.01
CA ALA A 150 -0.44 16.17 1.07
C ALA A 150 -1.67 16.24 1.99
N ALA A 151 -2.87 16.37 1.44
CA ALA A 151 -4.11 16.40 2.23
C ALA A 151 -4.26 15.14 3.10
N THR A 152 -4.01 13.96 2.52
CA THR A 152 -4.13 12.68 3.24
C THR A 152 -3.05 12.54 4.33
N LEU A 153 -1.80 12.85 4.00
CA LEU A 153 -0.67 12.80 4.93
C LEU A 153 -0.89 13.73 6.14
N HIS A 154 -1.29 14.98 5.90
CA HIS A 154 -1.52 15.92 6.98
C HIS A 154 -2.71 15.54 7.86
N ALA A 155 -3.77 15.00 7.25
CA ALA A 155 -4.95 14.58 7.97
C ALA A 155 -4.74 13.30 8.79
N ALA A 156 -3.82 12.42 8.43
CA ALA A 156 -3.56 11.17 9.15
C ALA A 156 -3.23 11.40 10.64
N ASP A 157 -3.78 10.54 11.51
CA ASP A 157 -3.46 10.52 12.94
C ASP A 157 -2.08 9.88 13.17
N ALA A 158 -1.74 8.88 12.38
CA ALA A 158 -0.44 8.22 12.36
C ALA A 158 -0.08 7.77 10.94
N ILE A 159 1.22 7.67 10.68
CA ILE A 159 1.77 7.29 9.38
C ILE A 159 2.82 6.20 9.60
N ILE A 160 2.75 5.14 8.80
CA ILE A 160 3.79 4.10 8.77
C ILE A 160 4.41 4.03 7.38
N CYS A 161 5.71 3.75 7.32
CA CYS A 161 6.42 3.60 6.05
C CYS A 161 7.60 2.62 6.19
N PRO A 162 8.07 2.00 5.09
CA PRO A 162 9.02 0.90 5.18
C PRO A 162 10.47 1.32 5.43
N SER A 163 10.81 2.59 5.25
CA SER A 163 12.21 3.05 5.28
C SER A 163 12.38 4.45 5.82
N ARG A 164 13.60 4.75 6.30
CA ARG A 164 14.01 6.11 6.69
C ARG A 164 13.96 7.09 5.52
N VAL A 165 14.29 6.63 4.31
CA VAL A 165 14.22 7.46 3.09
C VAL A 165 12.79 7.95 2.85
N THR A 166 11.81 7.05 2.94
CA THR A 166 10.39 7.41 2.81
C THR A 166 9.95 8.33 3.95
N ALA A 167 10.38 8.06 5.19
CA ALA A 167 10.06 8.92 6.34
C ALA A 167 10.61 10.34 6.19
N ASP A 168 11.86 10.49 5.76
CA ASP A 168 12.51 11.78 5.53
C ASP A 168 11.83 12.54 4.38
N TYR A 169 11.43 11.83 3.31
CA TYR A 169 10.63 12.42 2.24
C TYR A 169 9.29 12.93 2.75
N ILE A 170 8.52 12.13 3.49
CA ILE A 170 7.23 12.55 4.07
C ILE A 170 7.41 13.75 5.01
N ALA A 171 8.45 13.75 5.85
CA ALA A 171 8.75 14.87 6.74
C ALA A 171 9.10 16.16 5.97
N SER A 172 9.76 16.04 4.80
CA SER A 172 10.05 17.19 3.92
C SER A 172 8.78 17.86 3.38
N LEU A 173 7.66 17.14 3.33
CA LEU A 173 6.32 17.66 3.01
C LEU A 173 5.65 18.36 4.19
N ARG A 174 6.41 18.76 5.22
CA ARG A 174 5.93 19.47 6.43
C ARG A 174 5.00 18.64 7.31
N VAL A 175 5.04 17.31 7.19
CA VAL A 175 4.37 16.40 8.11
C VAL A 175 5.19 16.27 9.40
N PRO A 176 4.61 16.42 10.59
CA PRO A 176 5.34 16.29 11.84
C PRO A 176 5.97 14.90 12.00
N ARG A 177 7.26 14.84 12.37
CA ARG A 177 8.03 13.59 12.45
C ARG A 177 7.46 12.62 13.48
N GLU A 178 6.86 13.13 14.55
CA GLU A 178 6.23 12.34 15.61
C GLU A 178 5.02 11.53 15.11
N LYS A 179 4.43 11.89 13.97
CA LYS A 179 3.37 11.08 13.33
C LYS A 179 3.92 9.91 12.53
N ILE A 180 5.21 9.92 12.18
CA ILE A 180 5.81 9.01 11.19
C ILE A 180 6.58 7.92 11.92
N THR A 181 6.19 6.66 11.72
CA THR A 181 6.89 5.50 12.27
C THR A 181 7.45 4.63 11.14
N VAL A 182 8.75 4.31 11.20
CA VAL A 182 9.38 3.41 10.23
C VAL A 182 9.18 1.97 10.67
N ILE A 183 8.51 1.17 9.84
CA ILE A 183 8.29 -0.27 10.04
C ILE A 183 8.77 -1.00 8.77
N PRO A 184 9.98 -1.57 8.77
CA PRO A 184 10.49 -2.31 7.62
C PRO A 184 9.60 -3.49 7.24
N ASN A 185 9.54 -3.79 5.95
CA ASN A 185 8.83 -4.97 5.46
C ASN A 185 9.44 -6.25 6.05
N GLY A 186 8.56 -7.15 6.51
CA GLY A 186 8.96 -8.48 6.97
C GLY A 186 9.19 -9.46 5.83
N VAL A 187 9.82 -10.58 6.16
CA VAL A 187 10.00 -11.74 5.28
C VAL A 187 9.58 -13.01 6.03
N ASP A 188 9.05 -13.98 5.30
CA ASP A 188 8.72 -15.29 5.89
C ASP A 188 10.00 -16.08 6.13
N THR A 189 10.43 -16.17 7.39
CA THR A 189 11.67 -16.85 7.79
C THR A 189 11.61 -18.37 7.66
N SER A 190 10.41 -18.95 7.48
CA SER A 190 10.27 -20.38 7.18
C SER A 190 10.66 -20.69 5.74
N LEU A 191 10.40 -19.74 4.82
CA LEU A 191 10.78 -19.84 3.41
C LEU A 191 12.18 -19.29 3.14
N TYR A 192 12.50 -18.14 3.75
CA TYR A 192 13.76 -17.44 3.58
C TYR A 192 14.59 -17.52 4.86
N HIS A 193 15.49 -18.48 4.89
CA HIS A 193 16.48 -18.62 5.95
C HIS A 193 17.87 -18.83 5.31
N PRO A 194 18.95 -18.37 5.97
CA PRO A 194 20.29 -18.55 5.44
C PRO A 194 20.60 -20.04 5.20
N GLY A 195 20.98 -20.38 3.96
CA GLY A 195 21.54 -21.68 3.62
C GLY A 195 23.04 -21.75 3.92
N PRO A 196 23.67 -22.94 3.76
CA PRO A 196 25.12 -23.05 3.82
C PRO A 196 25.77 -22.17 2.75
N ALA A 197 26.89 -21.53 3.11
CA ALA A 197 27.66 -20.74 2.15
C ALA A 197 28.16 -21.64 1.00
N PRO A 198 27.98 -21.24 -0.28
CA PRO A 198 28.49 -22.02 -1.39
C PRO A 198 30.02 -22.08 -1.35
N ALA A 199 30.59 -23.26 -1.59
CA ALA A 199 32.04 -23.49 -1.63
C ALA A 199 32.72 -22.95 -2.92
N ALA A 200 32.06 -22.07 -3.66
CA ALA A 200 32.45 -21.70 -5.02
C ALA A 200 33.74 -20.86 -5.06
N ALA A 201 34.63 -21.22 -5.98
CA ALA A 201 35.87 -20.47 -6.26
C ALA A 201 35.64 -19.21 -7.13
N ALA A 202 34.43 -19.03 -7.67
CA ALA A 202 34.05 -17.92 -8.54
C ALA A 202 32.78 -17.24 -8.03
N TYR A 203 32.70 -15.92 -8.23
CA TYR A 203 31.52 -15.12 -7.86
C TYR A 203 30.37 -15.35 -8.85
N THR A 204 29.15 -15.45 -8.35
CA THR A 204 27.93 -15.47 -9.16
C THR A 204 27.14 -14.18 -8.88
N LEU A 205 26.88 -13.41 -9.94
CA LEU A 205 25.99 -12.25 -9.87
C LEU A 205 24.57 -12.69 -10.26
N LEU A 206 23.59 -12.33 -9.43
CA LEU A 206 22.18 -12.61 -9.65
C LEU A 206 21.37 -11.32 -9.49
N TYR A 207 20.55 -11.00 -10.50
CA TYR A 207 19.55 -9.95 -10.43
C TYR A 207 18.16 -10.55 -10.23
N THR A 208 17.42 -10.05 -9.23
CA THR A 208 16.01 -10.40 -9.01
C THR A 208 15.20 -9.12 -8.85
N GLY A 209 14.35 -8.82 -9.83
CA GLY A 209 13.56 -7.59 -9.86
C GLY A 209 12.67 -7.51 -11.09
N THR A 210 11.81 -6.50 -11.15
CA THR A 210 11.12 -6.07 -12.37
C THR A 210 12.11 -5.39 -13.32
N LEU A 211 11.66 -5.07 -14.54
CA LEU A 211 12.44 -4.27 -15.49
C LEU A 211 12.13 -2.77 -15.37
N ALA A 212 11.70 -2.33 -14.19
CA ALA A 212 11.34 -0.93 -13.98
C ALA A 212 12.61 -0.07 -13.85
N ASP A 213 12.60 1.12 -14.44
CA ASP A 213 13.77 2.02 -14.51
C ASP A 213 14.38 2.31 -13.14
N TRP A 214 13.55 2.46 -12.11
CA TRP A 214 14.02 2.75 -10.76
C TRP A 214 14.81 1.60 -10.11
N GLN A 215 14.87 0.41 -10.73
CA GLN A 215 15.69 -0.71 -10.25
C GLN A 215 17.12 -0.70 -10.80
N GLY A 216 17.43 0.16 -11.78
CA GLY A 216 18.81 0.36 -12.27
C GLY A 216 19.42 -0.85 -12.98
N LEU A 217 18.61 -1.70 -13.62
CA LEU A 217 19.09 -2.88 -14.34
C LEU A 217 19.99 -2.49 -15.52
N ASP A 218 19.70 -1.37 -16.18
CA ASP A 218 20.52 -0.77 -17.21
C ASP A 218 21.94 -0.46 -16.71
N VAL A 219 22.05 0.11 -15.50
CA VAL A 219 23.33 0.38 -14.85
C VAL A 219 24.08 -0.92 -14.56
N LEU A 220 23.39 -1.94 -14.05
CA LEU A 220 23.99 -3.26 -13.81
C LEU A 220 24.54 -3.86 -15.11
N VAL A 221 23.79 -3.82 -16.21
CA VAL A 221 24.21 -4.34 -17.51
C VAL A 221 25.41 -3.55 -18.06
N ALA A 222 25.38 -2.22 -17.98
CA ALA A 222 26.48 -1.37 -18.41
C ALA A 222 27.78 -1.63 -17.61
N ALA A 223 27.65 -2.06 -16.35
CA ALA A 223 28.77 -2.40 -15.48
C ALA A 223 29.33 -3.82 -15.67
N LEU A 224 28.67 -4.70 -16.45
CA LEU A 224 29.14 -6.09 -16.66
C LEU A 224 30.60 -6.22 -17.16
N PRO A 225 31.14 -5.33 -18.02
CA PRO A 225 32.55 -5.41 -18.42
C PRO A 225 33.56 -5.13 -17.29
N LEU A 226 33.10 -4.67 -16.12
CA LEU A 226 33.96 -4.34 -14.96
C LEU A 226 34.22 -5.54 -14.03
N VAL A 227 33.58 -6.69 -14.27
CA VAL A 227 33.62 -7.88 -13.41
C VAL A 227 34.18 -9.10 -14.12
#